data_AF-A0A1Y0GZ05-F1
#
_entry.id   AF-A0A1Y0GZ05-F1
#
_cell.length_a   1.000
_cell.length_b   1.000
_cell.length_c   1.000
_cell.angle_alpha   90.00
_cell.angle_beta   90.00
_cell.angle_gamma   90.00
#
_symmetry.space_group_name_H-M   'P 1'
#
loop_
_entity.id
_entity.type
_entity.pdbx_description
1 polymer ?
#
loop_
_entity_poly.entity_id
_entity_poly.type
_entity_poly.pdbx_seq_one_letter_code
_entity_poly.pdbx_strand_id
1 'polypeptide(L)'
;MKSKVWVLPGAIGVGLDSIWEEPPPGLCYLADHGEVIALAELDSMSEVVGLSKDIQVPRGPLVVAAFGWEPPKRSVQFQLDLLSVDEDGIVGFADRVTKIEAEALKNEFSRISTRSLTPKWGKA
;
A
#
# COMPACT_ATOMS: atom_id res chain seq x y z
N MET A 1 8.87 29.73 6.47
CA MET A 1 7.62 29.40 5.76
C MET A 1 7.40 27.89 5.87
N LYS A 2 6.17 27.41 6.11
CA LYS A 2 5.89 25.95 6.17
C LYS A 2 5.28 25.52 4.85
N SER A 3 5.89 24.57 4.15
CA SER A 3 5.35 23.99 2.93
C SER A 3 4.40 22.84 3.25
N LYS A 4 3.30 22.72 2.49
CA LYS A 4 2.37 21.57 2.55
C LYS A 4 2.46 20.84 1.22
N VAL A 5 2.50 19.51 1.27
CA VAL A 5 2.49 18.64 0.10
C VAL A 5 1.28 17.73 0.22
N TRP A 6 0.48 17.66 -0.84
CA TRP A 6 -0.67 16.78 -0.95
C TRP A 6 -0.44 15.81 -2.10
N VAL A 7 -0.64 14.52 -1.84
CA VAL A 7 -0.51 13.44 -2.83
C VAL A 7 -1.88 12.80 -3.01
N LEU A 8 -2.29 12.62 -4.27
CA LEU A 8 -3.53 11.94 -4.65
C LEU A 8 -3.16 10.59 -5.28
N PRO A 9 -3.20 9.46 -4.54
CA PRO A 9 -2.67 8.19 -5.03
C PRO A 9 -3.32 7.69 -6.32
N GLY A 10 -4.63 7.92 -6.49
CA GLY A 10 -5.37 7.54 -7.71
C GLY A 10 -5.05 8.39 -8.95
N ALA A 11 -4.21 9.42 -8.80
CA ALA A 11 -3.75 10.29 -9.89
C ALA A 11 -2.32 9.96 -10.36
N ILE A 12 -1.66 8.96 -9.75
CA ILE A 12 -0.26 8.62 -10.07
C ILE A 12 -0.24 7.66 -11.25
N GLY A 13 0.55 7.99 -12.28
CA GLY A 13 0.73 7.16 -13.47
C GLY A 13 -0.50 7.10 -14.40
N VAL A 14 -1.52 7.91 -14.11
CA VAL A 14 -2.72 8.04 -14.93
C VAL A 14 -2.55 9.35 -15.73
N GLY A 15 -2.66 9.28 -17.06
CA GLY A 15 -2.44 10.44 -17.93
C GLY A 15 -3.38 11.60 -17.57
N LEU A 16 -2.93 12.84 -17.81
CA LEU A 16 -3.67 14.07 -17.47
C LEU A 16 -5.11 14.07 -17.99
N ASP A 17 -5.34 13.47 -19.15
CA ASP A 17 -6.65 13.41 -19.81
C ASP A 17 -7.60 12.33 -19.24
N SER A 18 -7.16 11.51 -18.28
CA SER A 18 -7.87 10.28 -17.87
C SER A 18 -8.28 10.20 -16.40
N ILE A 19 -7.79 11.09 -15.52
CA ILE A 19 -8.16 11.07 -14.09
C ILE A 19 -9.42 11.92 -13.84
N TRP A 20 -9.54 13.04 -14.54
CA TRP A 20 -10.58 14.04 -14.29
C TRP A 20 -11.19 14.50 -15.62
N GLU A 21 -12.38 14.00 -15.95
CA GLU A 21 -13.18 14.60 -17.03
C GLU A 21 -13.51 16.06 -16.70
N GLU A 22 -13.79 16.35 -15.41
CA GLU A 22 -13.89 17.70 -14.85
C GLU A 22 -13.13 17.76 -13.50
N PRO A 23 -12.03 18.51 -13.40
CA PRO A 23 -11.29 18.63 -12.15
C PRO A 23 -12.09 19.41 -11.09
N PRO A 24 -11.95 19.06 -9.80
CA PRO A 24 -12.59 19.81 -8.70
C PRO A 24 -12.24 21.31 -8.72
N PRO A 25 -13.18 22.22 -8.40
CA PRO A 25 -12.95 23.67 -8.46
C PRO A 25 -11.73 24.16 -7.67
N GLY A 26 -11.41 23.49 -6.56
CA GLY A 26 -10.23 23.81 -5.75
C GLY A 26 -8.91 23.51 -6.47
N LEU A 27 -8.84 22.44 -7.28
CA LEU A 27 -7.65 22.15 -8.08
C LEU A 27 -7.51 23.14 -9.25
N CYS A 28 -8.62 23.53 -9.89
CA CYS A 28 -8.63 24.59 -10.90
C CYS A 28 -8.09 25.90 -10.33
N TYR A 29 -8.60 26.31 -9.16
CA TYR A 29 -8.13 27.52 -8.49
C TYR A 29 -6.62 27.50 -8.20
N LEU A 30 -6.10 26.36 -7.72
CA LEU A 30 -4.66 26.19 -7.46
C LEU A 30 -3.83 26.20 -8.74
N ALA A 31 -4.33 25.63 -9.83
CA ALA A 31 -3.67 25.66 -11.13
C ALA A 31 -3.62 27.09 -11.69
N ASP A 32 -4.71 27.85 -11.58
CA ASP A 32 -4.83 29.22 -12.08
C ASP A 32 -3.93 30.23 -11.33
N HIS A 33 -3.63 29.96 -10.06
CA HIS A 33 -2.87 30.86 -9.18
C HIS A 33 -1.50 30.31 -8.80
N GLY A 34 -1.10 29.19 -9.40
CA GLY A 34 0.12 28.46 -9.08
C GLY A 34 0.90 28.06 -10.33
N GLU A 35 1.83 27.13 -10.14
CA GLU A 35 2.59 26.52 -11.22
C GLU A 35 2.17 25.06 -11.36
N VAL A 36 1.75 24.67 -12.58
CA VAL A 36 1.44 23.28 -12.91
C VAL A 36 2.64 22.69 -13.62
N ILE A 37 3.26 21.70 -12.98
CA ILE A 37 4.42 20.99 -13.52
C ILE A 37 4.01 19.55 -13.76
N ALA A 38 4.12 19.10 -15.01
CA ALA A 38 4.07 17.67 -15.32
C ALA A 38 5.33 17.02 -14.77
N LEU A 39 5.17 16.19 -13.73
CA LEU A 39 6.26 15.35 -13.25
C LEU A 39 6.50 14.25 -14.29
N ALA A 40 7.77 13.90 -14.51
CA ALA A 40 8.11 12.71 -15.28
C ALA A 40 7.39 11.49 -14.70
N GLU A 41 7.07 10.50 -15.54
CA GLU A 41 6.50 9.23 -15.07
C GLU A 41 7.34 8.72 -13.92
N LEU A 42 6.74 8.67 -12.74
CA LEU A 42 7.36 8.12 -11.55
C LEU A 42 7.19 6.62 -11.63
N ASP A 43 8.29 5.89 -11.61
CA ASP A 43 8.26 4.43 -11.71
C ASP A 43 7.68 3.80 -10.42
N SER A 44 7.66 4.54 -9.30
CA SER A 44 7.16 4.06 -8.02
C SER A 44 6.77 5.17 -7.03
N MET A 45 5.95 4.81 -6.03
CA MET A 45 5.65 5.66 -4.87
C MET A 45 6.88 6.11 -4.08
N SER A 46 7.97 5.36 -4.13
CA SER A 46 9.23 5.72 -3.47
C SER A 46 9.81 7.02 -4.04
N GLU A 47 9.68 7.23 -5.36
CA GLU A 47 10.15 8.45 -6.02
C GLU A 47 9.33 9.67 -5.62
N VAL A 48 8.01 9.51 -5.40
CA VAL A 48 7.11 10.57 -4.94
C VAL A 48 7.55 11.15 -3.59
N VAL A 49 8.07 10.30 -2.70
CA VAL A 49 8.53 10.70 -1.37
C VAL A 49 10.02 11.04 -1.33
N GLY A 50 10.69 11.13 -2.49
CA GLY A 50 12.08 11.53 -2.62
C GLY A 50 13.10 10.45 -2.23
N LEU A 51 12.70 9.17 -2.22
CA LEU A 51 13.64 8.07 -2.10
C LEU A 51 14.32 7.82 -3.46
N SER A 52 15.64 7.61 -3.46
CA SER A 52 16.37 7.27 -4.68
C SER A 52 15.90 5.93 -5.25
N LYS A 53 15.97 5.76 -6.57
CA LYS A 53 15.58 4.52 -7.27
C LYS A 53 16.27 3.26 -6.73
N ASP A 54 17.48 3.41 -6.18
CA ASP A 54 18.27 2.33 -5.60
C ASP A 54 17.79 1.87 -4.21
N ILE A 55 16.89 2.62 -3.56
CA ILE A 55 16.34 2.25 -2.26
C ILE A 55 15.11 1.38 -2.49
N GLN A 56 15.34 0.07 -2.44
CA GLN A 56 14.25 -0.89 -2.28
C GLN A 56 13.89 -0.98 -0.80
N VAL A 57 12.73 -0.44 -0.43
CA VAL A 57 12.18 -0.67 0.91
C VAL A 57 11.38 -1.97 0.87
N PRO A 58 11.76 -2.99 1.66
CA PRO A 58 11.03 -4.25 1.65
C PRO A 58 9.57 -4.05 2.10
N ARG A 59 8.64 -4.77 1.47
CA ARG A 59 7.20 -4.60 1.69
C ARG A 59 6.78 -4.87 3.14
N GLY A 60 7.35 -5.89 3.78
CA GLY A 60 7.04 -6.25 5.17
C GLY A 60 7.22 -5.09 6.17
N PRO A 61 8.42 -4.49 6.26
CA PRO A 61 8.67 -3.29 7.05
C PRO A 61 7.73 -2.12 6.76
N LEU A 62 7.40 -1.87 5.48
CA LEU A 62 6.43 -0.83 5.12
C LEU A 62 5.05 -1.11 5.70
N VAL A 63 4.55 -2.35 5.60
CA VAL A 63 3.26 -2.75 6.15
C VAL A 63 3.26 -2.60 7.68
N VAL A 64 4.29 -3.08 8.36
CA VAL A 64 4.43 -2.95 9.82
C VAL A 64 4.40 -1.49 10.25
N ALA A 65 5.12 -0.62 9.55
CA ALA A 65 5.13 0.82 9.81
C ALA A 65 3.78 1.48 9.54
N ALA A 66 3.11 1.12 8.44
CA ALA A 66 1.80 1.66 8.07
C ALA A 66 0.71 1.32 9.11
N PHE A 67 0.79 0.14 9.73
CA PHE A 67 -0.10 -0.26 10.82
C PHE A 67 0.35 0.22 12.22
N GLY A 68 1.49 0.91 12.32
CA GLY A 68 2.02 1.41 13.60
C GLY A 68 2.37 0.30 14.58
N TRP A 69 2.76 -0.88 14.09
CA TRP A 69 3.13 -2.00 14.95
C TRP A 69 4.59 -1.88 15.41
N GLU A 70 4.86 -2.31 16.65
CA GLU A 70 6.20 -2.38 17.22
C GLU A 70 6.68 -3.84 17.23
N PRO A 71 7.41 -4.29 16.19
CA PRO A 71 7.92 -5.65 16.15
C PRO A 71 9.11 -5.84 17.13
N PRO A 72 9.39 -7.08 17.57
CA PRO A 72 10.57 -7.37 18.38
C PRO A 72 11.87 -6.93 17.70
N LYS A 73 12.87 -6.52 18.50
CA LYS A 73 14.19 -6.16 17.96
C LYS A 73 14.80 -7.35 17.20
N ARG A 74 15.38 -7.07 16.03
CA ARG A 74 16.02 -8.06 15.13
C ARG A 74 15.06 -9.10 14.55
N SER A 75 13.75 -8.82 14.49
CA SER A 75 12.83 -9.67 13.73
C SER A 75 12.93 -9.43 12.23
N VAL A 76 12.63 -10.46 11.45
CA VAL A 76 12.37 -10.34 10.01
C VAL A 76 10.87 -10.08 9.84
N GLN A 77 10.54 -9.13 8.96
CA GLN A 77 9.17 -8.67 8.73
C GLN A 77 8.79 -8.99 7.28
N PHE A 78 7.67 -9.65 7.09
CA PHE A 78 7.16 -10.03 5.78
C PHE A 78 5.63 -9.95 5.78
N GLN A 79 5.07 -9.69 4.60
CA GLN A 79 3.63 -9.75 4.36
C GLN A 79 3.29 -11.15 3.88
N LEU A 80 2.18 -11.71 4.38
CA LEU A 80 1.57 -12.92 3.86
C LEU A 80 0.35 -12.51 3.05
N ASP A 81 0.33 -12.92 1.78
CA ASP A 81 -0.82 -12.76 0.91
C ASP A 81 -1.62 -14.06 0.90
N LEU A 82 -2.95 -13.93 0.96
CA LEU A 82 -3.86 -15.07 0.85
C LEU A 82 -4.14 -15.34 -0.63
N LEU A 83 -3.86 -16.58 -1.04
CA LEU A 83 -4.02 -17.05 -2.40
C LEU A 83 -5.09 -18.14 -2.43
N SER A 84 -5.87 -18.19 -3.50
CA SER A 84 -6.75 -19.31 -3.80
C SER A 84 -6.00 -20.29 -4.70
N VAL A 85 -6.30 -21.58 -4.56
CA VAL A 85 -5.84 -22.63 -5.46
C VAL A 85 -7.07 -23.39 -5.92
N ASP A 86 -7.29 -23.46 -7.22
CA ASP A 86 -8.43 -24.21 -7.78
C ASP A 86 -8.14 -25.73 -7.86
N GLU A 87 -9.11 -26.50 -8.33
CA GLU A 87 -9.03 -27.96 -8.44
C GLU A 87 -7.91 -28.42 -9.40
N ASP A 88 -7.51 -27.56 -10.33
CA ASP A 88 -6.44 -27.80 -11.30
C ASP A 88 -5.06 -27.33 -10.79
N GLY A 89 -4.99 -26.76 -9.58
CA GLY A 89 -3.76 -26.28 -8.96
C GLY A 89 -3.33 -24.89 -9.43
N ILE A 90 -4.20 -24.14 -10.10
CA ILE A 90 -3.92 -22.78 -10.55
C ILE A 90 -4.05 -21.84 -9.37
N VAL A 91 -2.98 -21.08 -9.14
CA VAL A 91 -2.90 -20.09 -8.07
C VAL A 91 -3.56 -18.79 -8.53
N GLY A 92 -4.71 -18.47 -7.93
CA GLY A 92 -5.37 -17.19 -8.06
C GLY A 92 -5.07 -16.28 -6.85
N PHE A 93 -5.16 -14.97 -7.04
CA PHE A 93 -5.33 -14.09 -5.89
C PHE A 93 -6.76 -14.24 -5.40
N ALA A 94 -6.94 -14.37 -4.08
CA ALA A 94 -8.27 -14.34 -3.51
C ALA A 94 -8.81 -12.90 -3.65
N ASP A 95 -9.65 -12.66 -4.67
CA ASP A 95 -10.17 -11.32 -4.99
C ASP A 95 -10.84 -10.66 -3.80
N ARG A 96 -11.46 -11.46 -2.91
CA ARG A 96 -11.98 -11.03 -1.62
C ARG A 96 -11.90 -12.17 -0.61
N VAL A 97 -11.26 -11.91 0.52
CA VAL A 97 -11.40 -12.75 1.72
C VAL A 97 -12.65 -12.28 2.44
N THR A 98 -13.63 -13.16 2.61
CA THR A 98 -14.83 -12.83 3.39
C THR A 98 -14.47 -12.65 4.86
N LYS A 99 -15.31 -11.92 5.60
CA LYS A 99 -15.11 -11.74 7.04
C LYS A 99 -15.03 -13.07 7.80
N ILE A 100 -15.84 -14.06 7.40
CA ILE A 100 -15.88 -15.40 8.00
C ILE A 100 -14.56 -16.13 7.76
N GLU A 101 -14.04 -16.08 6.53
CA GLU A 101 -12.73 -16.68 6.20
C GLU A 101 -11.60 -15.98 6.94
N ALA A 102 -11.62 -14.65 7.02
CA ALA A 102 -10.63 -13.88 7.77
C ALA A 102 -10.65 -14.25 9.26
N GLU A 103 -11.83 -14.43 9.87
CA GLU A 103 -11.97 -14.88 11.26
C GLU A 103 -11.48 -16.33 11.45
N ALA A 104 -11.81 -17.24 10.53
CA ALA A 104 -11.35 -18.62 10.56
C ALA A 104 -9.81 -18.70 10.45
N LEU A 105 -9.22 -17.97 9.50
CA LEU A 105 -7.77 -17.89 9.31
C LEU A 105 -7.09 -17.30 10.54
N LYS A 106 -7.65 -16.24 11.13
CA LYS A 106 -7.13 -15.65 12.36
C LYS A 106 -7.09 -16.67 13.50
N ASN A 107 -8.13 -17.49 13.64
CA ASN A 107 -8.17 -18.54 14.64
C ASN A 107 -7.10 -19.61 14.38
N GLU A 108 -6.93 -20.07 13.14
CA GLU A 108 -5.90 -21.07 12.81
C GLU A 108 -4.47 -20.53 13.02
N PHE A 109 -4.18 -19.33 12.54
CA PHE A 109 -2.86 -18.71 12.73
C PHE A 109 -2.53 -18.40 14.19
N SER A 110 -3.55 -18.16 15.03
CA SER A 110 -3.31 -18.02 16.47
C SER A 110 -2.69 -19.29 17.08
N ARG A 111 -2.94 -20.47 16.49
CA ARG A 111 -2.33 -21.75 16.88
C ARG A 111 -0.88 -21.90 16.40
N ILE A 112 -0.53 -21.21 15.30
CA ILE A 112 0.83 -21.16 14.74
C ILE A 112 1.66 -20.04 15.42
N SER A 113 1.03 -19.19 16.25
CA SER A 113 1.74 -18.20 17.04
C SER A 113 2.74 -18.88 17.96
N THR A 114 4.02 -18.62 17.74
CA THR A 114 5.11 -19.18 18.53
C THR A 114 5.96 -18.06 19.14
N ARG A 115 6.97 -18.43 19.93
CA ARG A 115 7.97 -17.47 20.40
C ARG A 115 8.72 -16.78 19.26
N SER A 116 8.84 -17.41 18.09
CA SER A 116 9.59 -16.91 16.94
C SER A 116 8.72 -16.30 15.84
N LEU A 117 7.44 -16.69 15.76
CA LEU A 117 6.50 -16.19 14.77
C LEU A 117 5.36 -15.45 15.46
N THR A 118 5.27 -14.14 15.20
CA THR A 118 4.25 -13.26 15.78
C THR A 118 3.31 -12.77 14.69
N PRO A 119 2.23 -13.52 14.38
CA PRO A 119 1.26 -13.09 13.38
C PRO A 119 0.58 -11.79 13.83
N LYS A 120 0.46 -10.84 12.90
CA LYS A 120 -0.26 -9.57 13.09
C LYS A 120 -1.31 -9.43 12.00
N TRP A 121 -2.46 -8.87 12.35
CA TRP A 121 -3.63 -8.77 11.48
C TRP A 121 -3.98 -7.31 11.26
N GLY A 122 -4.12 -6.91 10.00
CA GLY A 122 -4.72 -5.62 9.65
C GLY A 122 -6.19 -5.55 10.09
N LYS A 123 -6.72 -4.34 10.27
CA LYS A 123 -8.17 -4.17 10.40
C LYS A 123 -8.79 -4.37 9.01
N ALA A 124 -9.75 -5.29 8.92
CA ALA A 124 -10.63 -5.42 7.76
C ALA A 124 -11.63 -4.26 7.70
#